data_AF-A0A061ISB2-F1
#
_entry.id   AF-A0A061ISB2-F1
#
_cell.length_a   1.000
_cell.length_b   1.000
_cell.length_c   1.000
_cell.angle_alpha   90.00
_cell.angle_beta   90.00
_cell.angle_gamma   90.00
#
_symmetry.space_group_name_H-M   'P 1'
#
loop_
_entity.id
_entity.type
_entity.pdbx_description
1 polymer ?
#
loop_
_entity_poly.entity_id
_entity_poly.type
_entity_poly.pdbx_seq_one_letter_code
_entity_poly.pdbx_strand_id
1 'polypeptide(L)'
;MMATEVGMRARSAVRTVVRWMALLLLLQCVGSHPSFTVAGEDKHVIVKIKRYFSFPNSEFRNKYGGQVDYYMSSRSCEQNGGLLTADQTPAAHESITDHLRKVRDVANQEVFTYMGGDAYYSYFWEEDPAKKCDPKVADTLLNCIFEWNQGLFAKLKRNGRGVPFFKGSLYSLAGAGRLNGYDAYWRDGYPAHGQIYLISRLDITKKEAKAAWYDGDSYARINPDTPYASFGIVCGVQDGISTSTTTMTTTKVPTTTTTLPPKVVVPWAQEHWYVILLVVLLPLIAAIALIVVICCCCCRA
;
A
#
# COMPACT_ATOMS: atom_id res chain seq x y z
N MET A 1 -35.58 -20.21 52.99
CA MET A 1 -35.67 -20.63 51.56
C MET A 1 -35.24 -19.55 50.56
N MET A 2 -35.11 -18.26 50.94
CA MET A 2 -34.71 -17.18 50.01
C MET A 2 -33.20 -17.05 49.72
N ALA A 3 -32.30 -17.46 50.63
CA ALA A 3 -30.86 -17.27 50.46
C ALA A 3 -30.23 -18.16 49.35
N THR A 4 -30.80 -19.34 49.13
CA THR A 4 -30.34 -20.30 48.10
C THR A 4 -30.68 -19.84 46.68
N GLU A 5 -31.78 -19.10 46.50
CA GLU A 5 -32.22 -18.63 45.18
C GLU A 5 -31.46 -17.38 44.72
N VAL A 6 -31.12 -16.48 45.64
CA VAL A 6 -30.27 -15.30 45.39
C VAL A 6 -28.84 -15.72 45.00
N GLY A 7 -28.29 -16.74 45.67
CA GLY A 7 -26.96 -17.28 45.36
C GLY A 7 -26.86 -17.93 43.96
N MET A 8 -27.95 -18.54 43.47
CA MET A 8 -28.00 -19.11 42.12
C MET A 8 -28.14 -18.05 41.03
N ARG A 9 -28.94 -16.99 41.26
CA ARG A 9 -29.08 -15.86 40.32
C ARG A 9 -27.78 -15.04 40.23
N ALA A 10 -27.09 -14.81 41.34
CA ALA A 10 -25.79 -14.12 41.37
C ALA A 10 -24.70 -14.91 40.61
N ARG A 11 -24.62 -16.24 40.77
CA ARG A 11 -23.67 -17.08 40.02
C ARG A 11 -23.95 -17.11 38.52
N SER A 12 -25.22 -17.06 38.12
CA SER A 12 -25.62 -17.00 36.70
C SER A 12 -25.23 -15.65 36.06
N ALA A 13 -25.46 -14.55 36.77
CA ALA A 13 -25.08 -13.21 36.33
C ALA A 13 -23.55 -13.08 36.19
N VAL A 14 -22.77 -13.58 37.16
CA VAL A 14 -21.30 -13.56 37.13
C VAL A 14 -20.75 -14.41 35.98
N ARG A 15 -21.30 -15.61 35.72
CA ARG A 15 -20.91 -16.42 34.55
C ARG A 15 -21.18 -15.72 33.23
N THR A 16 -22.28 -14.98 33.15
CA THR A 16 -22.66 -14.23 31.95
C THR A 16 -21.72 -13.05 31.74
N VAL A 17 -21.43 -12.26 32.78
CA VAL A 17 -20.46 -11.15 32.72
C VAL A 17 -19.06 -11.64 32.36
N VAL A 18 -18.56 -12.72 32.97
CA VAL A 18 -17.24 -13.30 32.63
C VAL A 18 -17.20 -13.78 31.18
N ARG A 19 -18.28 -14.37 30.66
CA ARG A 19 -18.38 -14.76 29.25
C ARG A 19 -18.38 -13.55 28.31
N TRP A 20 -19.08 -12.47 28.65
CA TRP A 20 -19.07 -11.23 27.87
C TRP A 20 -17.72 -10.52 27.91
N MET A 21 -17.05 -10.48 29.06
CA MET A 21 -15.70 -9.92 29.19
C MET A 21 -14.67 -10.75 28.42
N ALA A 22 -14.77 -12.08 28.44
CA ALA A 22 -13.94 -12.96 27.63
C ALA A 22 -14.20 -12.78 26.13
N LEU A 23 -15.47 -12.60 25.73
CA LEU A 23 -15.83 -12.31 24.34
C LEU A 23 -15.27 -10.96 23.88
N LEU A 24 -15.37 -9.93 24.72
CA LEU A 24 -14.83 -8.59 24.46
C LEU A 24 -13.30 -8.60 24.39
N LEU A 25 -12.62 -9.35 25.26
CA LEU A 25 -11.17 -9.56 25.20
C LEU A 25 -10.76 -10.31 23.93
N LEU A 26 -11.51 -11.33 23.51
CA LEU A 26 -11.29 -12.02 22.24
C LEU A 26 -11.51 -11.10 21.04
N LEU A 27 -12.54 -10.24 21.07
CA LEU A 27 -12.79 -9.21 20.06
C LEU A 27 -11.68 -8.16 20.02
N GLN A 28 -11.11 -7.77 21.16
CA GLN A 28 -9.92 -6.91 21.21
C GLN A 28 -8.68 -7.61 20.63
N CYS A 29 -8.46 -8.88 20.94
CA CYS A 29 -7.36 -9.66 20.36
C CYS A 29 -7.51 -9.87 18.84
N VAL A 30 -8.73 -10.03 18.35
CA VAL A 30 -9.04 -10.13 16.91
C VAL A 30 -8.87 -8.77 16.24
N GLY A 31 -9.32 -7.67 16.87
CA GLY A 31 -9.13 -6.30 16.36
C GLY A 31 -7.68 -5.80 16.42
N SER A 32 -6.84 -6.41 17.28
CA SER A 32 -5.40 -6.15 17.37
C SER A 32 -4.58 -6.98 16.39
N HIS A 33 -5.19 -7.98 15.74
CA HIS A 33 -4.52 -8.82 14.77
C HIS A 33 -4.40 -8.04 13.45
N PRO A 34 -3.20 -7.93 12.84
CA PRO A 34 -2.99 -7.22 11.57
C PRO A 34 -3.86 -7.75 10.41
N SER A 35 -4.42 -8.94 10.58
CA SER A 35 -5.30 -9.63 9.63
C SER A 35 -6.73 -9.07 9.58
N PHE A 36 -7.17 -8.30 10.58
CA PHE A 36 -8.55 -7.78 10.69
C PHE A 36 -8.66 -6.26 10.81
N THR A 37 -7.56 -5.51 10.83
CA THR A 37 -7.60 -4.13 10.35
C THR A 37 -8.06 -4.18 8.90
N VAL A 38 -9.13 -3.47 8.56
CA VAL A 38 -9.63 -3.32 7.19
C VAL A 38 -8.54 -2.68 6.32
N ALA A 39 -7.63 -3.53 5.85
CA ALA A 39 -6.65 -3.33 4.81
C ALA A 39 -7.17 -4.16 3.64
N GLY A 40 -8.12 -3.59 2.89
CA GLY A 40 -8.90 -4.41 1.97
C GLY A 40 -9.73 -3.66 0.94
N GLU A 41 -9.36 -2.44 0.56
CA GLU A 41 -9.95 -1.81 -0.63
C GLU A 41 -9.02 -1.81 -1.83
N ASP A 42 -7.70 -1.89 -1.64
CA ASP A 42 -6.73 -1.91 -2.73
C ASP A 42 -6.20 -3.31 -2.93
N LYS A 43 -6.80 -4.03 -3.87
CA LYS A 43 -6.26 -5.31 -4.31
C LYS A 43 -4.88 -5.10 -4.92
N HIS A 44 -4.04 -6.13 -4.91
CA HIS A 44 -2.82 -6.17 -5.70
C HIS A 44 -3.18 -5.89 -7.17
N VAL A 45 -2.81 -4.72 -7.70
CA VAL A 45 -3.05 -4.34 -9.10
C VAL A 45 -1.79 -4.54 -9.91
N ILE A 46 -1.88 -5.29 -11.00
CA ILE A 46 -0.79 -5.42 -11.96
C ILE A 46 -1.19 -4.68 -13.24
N VAL A 47 -0.40 -3.70 -13.66
CA VAL A 47 -0.47 -3.04 -14.95
C VAL A 47 0.53 -3.68 -15.92
N LYS A 48 0.05 -4.17 -17.05
CA LYS A 48 0.89 -4.68 -18.14
C LYS A 48 1.76 -3.56 -18.69
N ILE A 49 3.06 -3.82 -18.79
CA ILE A 49 4.02 -2.92 -19.44
C ILE A 49 4.30 -3.45 -20.84
N LYS A 50 3.98 -2.65 -21.85
CA LYS A 50 4.18 -2.96 -23.27
C LYS A 50 5.66 -2.98 -23.64
N ARG A 51 6.41 -1.99 -23.15
CA ARG A 51 7.85 -1.85 -23.37
C ARG A 51 8.46 -0.91 -22.34
N TYR A 52 9.76 -1.07 -22.12
CA TYR A 52 10.60 -0.14 -21.38
C TYR A 52 11.51 0.62 -22.34
N PHE A 53 11.95 1.79 -21.92
CA PHE A 53 12.98 2.59 -22.58
C PHE A 53 13.68 3.46 -21.53
N SER A 54 14.84 4.01 -21.86
CA SER A 54 15.63 4.74 -20.87
C SER A 54 16.49 5.82 -21.50
N PHE A 55 16.86 6.80 -20.69
CA PHE A 55 17.72 7.92 -21.08
C PHE A 55 18.92 8.04 -20.14
N PRO A 56 20.13 8.30 -20.67
CA PRO A 56 21.30 8.60 -19.87
C PRO A 56 21.19 9.99 -19.21
N ASN A 57 22.09 10.27 -18.25
CA ASN A 57 22.15 11.55 -17.55
C ASN A 57 22.24 12.78 -18.47
N SER A 58 22.79 12.62 -19.69
CA SER A 58 22.87 13.70 -20.67
C SER A 58 21.51 14.26 -21.09
N GLU A 59 20.41 13.51 -20.93
CA GLU A 59 19.05 14.01 -21.14
C GLU A 59 18.76 15.22 -20.24
N PHE A 60 19.15 15.16 -18.95
CA PHE A 60 18.99 16.28 -18.03
C PHE A 60 19.85 17.48 -18.42
N ARG A 61 21.10 17.24 -18.81
CA ARG A 61 22.02 18.29 -19.23
C ARG A 61 21.53 19.01 -20.49
N ASN A 62 21.06 18.25 -21.46
CA ASN A 62 20.69 18.77 -22.78
C ASN A 62 19.32 19.44 -22.78
N LYS A 63 18.35 18.97 -21.97
CA LYS A 63 16.98 19.50 -21.99
C LYS A 63 16.61 20.39 -20.81
N TYR A 64 17.27 20.22 -19.67
CA TYR A 64 16.85 20.84 -18.40
C TYR A 64 18.01 21.56 -17.69
N GLY A 65 19.05 21.95 -18.43
CA GLY A 65 20.20 22.68 -17.85
C GLY A 65 20.95 21.90 -16.77
N GLY A 66 20.85 20.56 -16.77
CA GLY A 66 21.45 19.70 -15.76
C GLY A 66 20.62 19.52 -14.49
N GLN A 67 19.38 20.02 -14.46
CA GLN A 67 18.46 19.79 -13.34
C GLN A 67 18.01 18.33 -13.32
N VAL A 68 18.41 17.61 -12.26
CA VAL A 68 18.06 16.21 -12.02
C VAL A 68 17.07 16.16 -10.86
N ASP A 69 15.81 15.91 -11.18
CA ASP A 69 14.74 15.73 -10.20
C ASP A 69 13.65 14.78 -10.72
N TYR A 70 12.73 14.42 -9.83
CA TYR A 70 11.59 13.57 -10.13
C TYR A 70 10.74 14.11 -11.30
N TYR A 71 10.48 15.42 -11.32
CA TYR A 71 9.59 16.05 -12.30
C TYR A 71 10.20 16.05 -13.71
N MET A 72 11.48 16.36 -13.84
CA MET A 72 12.20 16.30 -15.11
C MET A 72 12.32 14.86 -15.62
N SER A 73 12.49 13.90 -14.70
CA SER A 73 12.48 12.46 -15.04
C SER A 73 11.12 12.05 -15.61
N SER A 74 10.04 12.41 -14.92
CA SER A 74 8.66 12.17 -15.34
C SER A 74 8.36 12.82 -16.70
N ARG A 75 8.70 14.10 -16.86
CA ARG A 75 8.50 14.86 -18.10
C ARG A 75 9.21 14.21 -19.29
N SER A 76 10.44 13.74 -19.13
CA SER A 76 11.16 13.02 -20.19
C SER A 76 10.47 11.71 -20.58
N CYS A 77 9.89 10.96 -19.63
CA CYS A 77 9.09 9.78 -19.96
C CYS A 77 7.81 10.16 -20.72
N GLU A 78 7.06 11.15 -20.24
CA GLU A 78 5.78 11.58 -20.81
C GLU A 78 5.92 12.07 -22.25
N GLN A 79 6.93 12.91 -22.52
CA GLN A 79 7.21 13.44 -23.85
C GLN A 79 7.55 12.34 -24.87
N ASN A 80 7.92 11.15 -24.41
CA ASN A 80 8.27 10.00 -25.24
C ASN A 80 7.22 8.87 -25.15
N GLY A 81 6.01 9.19 -24.67
CA GLY A 81 4.87 8.29 -24.63
C GLY A 81 4.94 7.21 -23.55
N GLY A 82 5.69 7.44 -22.48
CA GLY A 82 5.78 6.56 -21.32
C GLY A 82 5.57 7.29 -20.00
N LEU A 83 5.78 6.58 -18.91
CA LEU A 83 5.70 7.06 -17.53
C LEU A 83 6.93 6.56 -16.76
N LEU A 84 7.20 7.12 -15.58
CA LEU A 84 8.19 6.52 -14.70
C LEU A 84 7.76 5.09 -14.35
N THR A 85 8.73 4.19 -14.23
CA THR A 85 8.43 2.77 -14.06
C THR A 85 7.83 2.46 -12.69
N ALA A 86 6.83 1.58 -12.68
CA ALA A 86 6.31 0.94 -11.47
C ALA A 86 6.93 -0.46 -11.31
N ASP A 87 7.48 -0.74 -10.14
CA ASP A 87 8.19 -1.98 -9.82
C ASP A 87 7.29 -2.96 -9.05
N GLN A 88 6.24 -3.33 -9.77
CA GLN A 88 5.05 -4.01 -9.25
C GLN A 88 5.13 -5.54 -9.30
N THR A 89 6.11 -6.10 -10.03
CA THR A 89 6.28 -7.55 -10.18
C THR A 89 7.76 -7.89 -10.34
N PRO A 90 8.19 -9.13 -10.04
CA PRO A 90 9.57 -9.56 -10.25
C PRO A 90 10.09 -9.36 -11.68
N ALA A 91 9.23 -9.56 -12.69
CA ALA A 91 9.59 -9.33 -14.10
C ALA A 91 9.77 -7.84 -14.43
N ALA A 92 8.97 -6.96 -13.80
CA ALA A 92 9.17 -5.52 -13.89
C ALA A 92 10.49 -5.11 -13.24
N HIS A 93 10.79 -5.66 -12.06
CA HIS A 93 12.03 -5.42 -11.33
C HIS A 93 13.29 -5.74 -12.17
N GLU A 94 13.28 -6.91 -12.81
CA GLU A 94 14.34 -7.34 -13.71
C GLU A 94 14.47 -6.41 -14.92
N SER A 95 13.34 -6.08 -15.56
CA SER A 95 13.32 -5.18 -16.71
C SER A 95 13.84 -3.77 -16.38
N ILE A 96 13.50 -3.23 -15.21
CA ILE A 96 13.98 -1.94 -14.71
C ILE A 96 15.49 -2.01 -14.46
N THR A 97 15.95 -3.08 -13.79
CA THR A 97 17.37 -3.33 -13.54
C THR A 97 18.17 -3.36 -14.86
N ASP A 98 17.66 -4.04 -15.88
CA ASP A 98 18.31 -4.08 -17.20
C ASP A 98 18.39 -2.70 -17.87
N HIS A 99 17.36 -1.87 -17.74
CA HIS A 99 17.36 -0.54 -18.33
C HIS A 99 18.25 0.44 -17.55
N LEU A 100 18.41 0.26 -16.24
CA LEU A 100 19.43 0.95 -15.44
C LEU A 100 20.84 0.61 -15.94
N ARG A 101 21.12 -0.67 -16.26
CA ARG A 101 22.43 -1.06 -16.84
C ARG A 101 22.74 -0.35 -18.15
N LYS A 102 21.73 -0.09 -18.98
CA LYS A 102 21.89 0.56 -20.30
C LYS A 102 22.26 2.03 -20.21
N VAL A 103 21.85 2.71 -19.13
CA VAL A 103 22.08 4.16 -18.94
C VAL A 103 23.27 4.45 -18.05
N ARG A 104 24.08 3.44 -17.75
CA ARG A 104 25.30 3.58 -16.97
C ARG A 104 26.27 4.55 -17.64
N ASP A 105 26.90 5.37 -16.82
CA ASP A 105 28.10 6.10 -17.19
C ASP A 105 29.31 5.28 -16.70
N VAL A 106 30.35 5.16 -17.53
CA VAL A 106 31.57 4.41 -17.18
C VAL A 106 32.28 5.03 -15.97
N ALA A 107 32.10 6.33 -15.75
CA ALA A 107 32.67 7.04 -14.60
C ALA A 107 31.96 6.73 -13.28
N ASN A 108 30.70 6.29 -13.32
CA ASN A 108 29.86 6.12 -12.14
C ASN A 108 29.70 4.64 -11.80
N GLN A 109 30.05 4.26 -10.58
CA GLN A 109 29.94 2.89 -10.07
C GLN A 109 28.49 2.48 -9.75
N GLU A 110 27.57 3.42 -9.81
CA GLU A 110 26.16 3.24 -9.46
C GLU A 110 25.28 4.04 -10.42
N VAL A 111 24.05 3.58 -10.60
CA VAL A 111 23.05 4.24 -11.44
C VAL A 111 21.74 4.34 -10.69
N PHE A 112 21.11 5.51 -10.75
CA PHE A 112 19.85 5.80 -10.07
C PHE A 112 18.75 6.17 -11.07
N THR A 113 17.49 5.92 -10.72
CA THR A 113 16.32 6.48 -11.41
C THR A 113 15.21 6.74 -10.41
N TYR A 114 14.50 7.87 -10.57
CA TYR A 114 13.21 8.04 -9.91
C TYR A 114 12.20 7.04 -10.46
N MET A 115 11.26 6.61 -9.62
CA MET A 115 10.22 5.63 -9.96
C MET A 115 8.83 6.26 -10.01
N GLY A 116 7.86 5.59 -10.62
CA GLY A 116 6.48 6.08 -10.76
C GLY A 116 5.59 5.83 -9.55
N GLY A 117 6.19 5.70 -8.36
CA GLY A 117 5.48 5.55 -7.10
C GLY A 117 6.13 6.38 -6.01
N ASP A 118 5.30 7.00 -5.18
CA ASP A 118 5.72 7.94 -4.14
C ASP A 118 4.63 8.07 -3.07
N ALA A 119 4.95 8.77 -1.98
CA ALA A 119 4.00 9.09 -0.91
C ALA A 119 3.39 10.50 -1.03
N TYR A 120 3.35 11.05 -2.26
CA TYR A 120 2.93 12.43 -2.50
C TYR A 120 1.48 12.69 -2.06
N TYR A 121 0.58 11.71 -2.21
CA TYR A 121 -0.80 11.83 -1.78
C TYR A 121 -0.92 12.03 -0.25
N SER A 122 -0.31 11.14 0.53
CA SER A 122 -0.31 11.25 2.00
C SER A 122 0.31 12.55 2.51
N TYR A 123 1.25 13.14 1.76
CA TYR A 123 1.90 14.40 2.14
C TYR A 123 1.08 15.65 1.79
N PHE A 124 0.58 15.75 0.56
CA PHE A 124 -0.08 16.97 0.07
C PHE A 124 -1.60 16.96 0.15
N TRP A 125 -2.23 15.78 0.05
CA TRP A 125 -3.66 15.65 -0.22
C TRP A 125 -4.45 14.91 0.86
N GLU A 126 -3.79 14.36 1.88
CA GLU A 126 -4.49 13.81 3.04
C GLU A 126 -5.15 14.95 3.84
N GLU A 127 -6.47 14.85 3.97
CA GLU A 127 -7.30 15.87 4.62
C GLU A 127 -7.33 15.67 6.13
N ASP A 128 -7.21 14.42 6.60
CA ASP A 128 -7.16 14.09 8.03
C ASP A 128 -5.77 14.41 8.60
N PRO A 129 -5.63 15.45 9.46
CA PRO A 129 -4.32 15.85 9.97
C PRO A 129 -3.60 14.72 10.74
N ALA A 130 -4.34 13.79 11.33
CA ALA A 130 -3.77 12.66 12.07
C ALA A 130 -3.17 11.58 11.15
N LYS A 131 -3.56 11.56 9.87
CA LYS A 131 -3.06 10.63 8.84
C LYS A 131 -2.11 11.28 7.86
N LYS A 132 -1.86 12.58 8.02
CA LYS A 132 -0.94 13.29 7.15
C LYS A 132 0.48 12.74 7.34
N CYS A 133 1.18 12.56 6.22
CA CYS A 133 2.62 12.36 6.18
C CYS A 133 3.26 13.75 6.14
N ASP A 134 4.35 13.99 6.86
CA ASP A 134 5.21 15.17 6.72
C ASP A 134 6.67 14.75 6.93
N PRO A 135 7.52 14.78 5.89
CA PRO A 135 8.94 14.46 6.00
C PRO A 135 9.70 15.27 7.05
N LYS A 136 9.15 16.42 7.48
CA LYS A 136 9.76 17.30 8.48
C LYS A 136 9.31 16.99 9.91
N VAL A 137 8.32 16.11 10.10
CA VAL A 137 7.74 15.79 11.42
C VAL A 137 7.83 14.29 11.66
N ALA A 138 8.77 13.88 12.51
CA ALA A 138 9.11 12.47 12.75
C ALA A 138 7.90 11.57 13.07
N ASP A 139 6.96 12.06 13.89
CA ASP A 139 5.78 11.29 14.32
C ASP A 139 4.82 10.96 13.17
N THR A 140 4.92 11.68 12.04
CA THR A 140 4.05 11.50 10.88
C THR A 140 4.65 10.55 9.83
N LEU A 141 5.91 10.14 9.98
CA LEU A 141 6.61 9.35 8.97
C LEU A 141 6.00 7.95 8.77
N LEU A 142 5.32 7.41 9.78
CA LEU A 142 4.55 6.17 9.68
C LEU A 142 3.33 6.32 8.75
N ASN A 143 2.81 7.53 8.60
CA ASN A 143 1.64 7.82 7.78
C ASN A 143 1.96 7.98 6.29
N CYS A 144 3.25 8.00 5.92
CA CYS A 144 3.66 8.08 4.52
C CYS A 144 3.31 6.77 3.80
N ILE A 145 2.29 6.80 2.96
CA ILE A 145 1.87 5.65 2.15
C ILE A 145 2.42 5.83 0.75
N PHE A 146 3.36 4.97 0.36
CA PHE A 146 3.84 4.92 -1.01
C PHE A 146 2.82 4.20 -1.90
N GLU A 147 2.44 4.87 -2.98
CA GLU A 147 1.45 4.39 -3.93
C GLU A 147 2.02 4.40 -5.35
N TRP A 148 1.74 3.36 -6.14
CA TRP A 148 1.90 3.45 -7.58
C TRP A 148 0.81 4.39 -8.08
N ASN A 149 1.17 5.56 -8.59
CA ASN A 149 0.21 6.66 -8.79
C ASN A 149 0.35 7.34 -10.16
N GLN A 150 0.98 6.67 -11.12
CA GLN A 150 1.06 7.14 -12.51
C GLN A 150 0.23 6.29 -13.47
N GLY A 151 -0.38 6.94 -14.46
CA GLY A 151 -1.11 6.28 -15.55
C GLY A 151 -2.32 5.49 -15.08
N LEU A 152 -2.39 4.23 -15.47
CA LEU A 152 -3.49 3.31 -15.15
C LEU A 152 -3.64 3.07 -13.64
N PHE A 153 -2.60 3.27 -12.83
CA PHE A 153 -2.73 3.21 -11.38
C PHE A 153 -3.47 4.42 -10.80
N ALA A 154 -3.22 5.62 -11.34
CA ALA A 154 -3.86 6.86 -10.90
C ALA A 154 -5.33 6.94 -11.31
N LYS A 155 -5.66 6.37 -12.49
CA LYS A 155 -7.04 6.37 -13.03
C LYS A 155 -8.02 5.59 -12.17
N LEU A 156 -7.55 4.79 -11.22
CA LEU A 156 -8.40 3.99 -10.34
C LEU A 156 -9.04 4.83 -9.25
N LYS A 157 -8.53 6.03 -8.94
CA LYS A 157 -8.99 6.85 -7.79
C LYS A 157 -8.90 8.36 -8.06
N ARG A 158 -9.58 9.16 -7.23
CA ARG A 158 -9.56 10.64 -7.29
C ARG A 158 -8.22 11.21 -6.78
N ASN A 159 -7.90 12.44 -7.20
CA ASN A 159 -6.81 13.28 -6.68
C ASN A 159 -5.39 12.69 -6.78
N GLY A 160 -5.14 11.87 -7.80
CA GLY A 160 -3.82 11.24 -8.00
C GLY A 160 -3.51 10.15 -6.97
N ARG A 161 -4.52 9.68 -6.24
CA ARG A 161 -4.37 8.53 -5.36
C ARG A 161 -4.10 7.29 -6.21
N GLY A 162 -3.11 6.53 -5.79
CA GLY A 162 -2.63 5.35 -6.49
C GLY A 162 -3.09 4.05 -5.84
N VAL A 163 -2.32 3.00 -6.11
CA VAL A 163 -2.43 1.71 -5.43
C VAL A 163 -1.30 1.63 -4.40
N PRO A 164 -1.61 1.59 -3.09
CA PRO A 164 -0.61 1.49 -2.04
C PRO A 164 0.23 0.22 -2.17
N PHE A 165 1.54 0.35 -1.96
CA PHE A 165 2.47 -0.80 -1.93
C PHE A 165 3.36 -0.82 -0.69
N PHE A 166 3.54 0.31 0.01
CA PHE A 166 4.34 0.37 1.22
C PHE A 166 3.85 1.46 2.18
N LYS A 167 3.96 1.20 3.48
CA LYS A 167 3.66 2.15 4.56
C LYS A 167 4.92 2.50 5.34
N GLY A 168 5.07 3.77 5.66
CA GLY A 168 6.16 4.31 6.46
C GLY A 168 7.33 4.76 5.58
N SER A 169 7.89 5.94 5.87
CA SER A 169 9.14 6.44 5.24
C SER A 169 10.39 6.21 6.11
N LEU A 170 10.26 5.40 7.17
CA LEU A 170 11.38 4.85 7.94
C LEU A 170 11.12 3.38 8.26
N TYR A 171 12.07 2.50 7.92
CA TYR A 171 11.98 1.06 8.14
C TYR A 171 11.90 0.68 9.62
N SER A 172 12.50 1.51 10.48
CA SER A 172 12.62 1.27 11.92
C SER A 172 11.31 1.51 12.67
N LEU A 173 10.30 2.10 12.03
CA LEU A 173 9.02 2.40 12.67
C LEU A 173 8.17 1.14 12.79
N ALA A 174 7.64 0.91 13.99
CA ALA A 174 6.66 -0.16 14.20
C ALA A 174 5.42 0.08 13.33
N GLY A 175 5.07 -0.91 12.51
CA GLY A 175 3.96 -0.82 11.56
C GLY A 175 4.33 -0.32 10.16
N ALA A 176 5.60 0.02 9.91
CA ALA A 176 6.10 0.19 8.55
C ALA A 176 6.18 -1.17 7.84
N GLY A 177 5.88 -1.19 6.54
CA GLY A 177 5.93 -2.43 5.79
C GLY A 177 5.10 -2.46 4.51
N ARG A 178 5.12 -3.63 3.87
CA ARG A 178 4.46 -3.90 2.60
C ARG A 178 2.94 -3.80 2.72
N LEU A 179 2.32 -3.26 1.68
CA LEU A 179 0.87 -3.21 1.52
C LEU A 179 0.45 -4.00 0.28
N ASN A 180 -0.80 -4.50 0.29
CA ASN A 180 -1.49 -5.06 -0.87
C ASN A 180 -0.74 -6.19 -1.61
N GLY A 181 0.12 -6.92 -0.90
CA GLY A 181 0.82 -8.10 -1.41
C GLY A 181 1.90 -7.81 -2.46
N TYR A 182 2.38 -6.57 -2.59
CA TYR A 182 3.55 -6.26 -3.41
C TYR A 182 4.83 -6.75 -2.73
N ASP A 183 5.84 -7.07 -3.54
CA ASP A 183 7.21 -7.20 -3.04
C ASP A 183 7.73 -5.83 -2.62
N ALA A 184 8.66 -5.82 -1.66
CA ALA A 184 9.44 -4.64 -1.33
C ALA A 184 10.89 -4.93 -1.69
N TYR A 185 11.47 -4.08 -2.54
CA TYR A 185 12.88 -4.19 -2.94
C TYR A 185 13.75 -3.16 -2.23
N TRP A 186 13.32 -2.62 -1.08
CA TRP A 186 14.14 -1.76 -0.23
C TRP A 186 15.46 -2.43 0.12
N ARG A 187 16.54 -1.65 0.10
CA ARG A 187 17.81 -2.11 0.70
C ARG A 187 17.61 -2.30 2.21
N ASP A 188 18.39 -3.19 2.81
CA ASP A 188 18.46 -3.32 4.26
C ASP A 188 18.66 -1.96 4.94
N GLY A 189 17.74 -1.63 5.86
CA GLY A 189 17.72 -0.35 6.55
C GLY A 189 17.01 0.80 5.80
N TYR A 190 16.32 0.52 4.69
CA TYR A 190 15.49 1.50 3.98
C TYR A 190 13.98 1.18 4.05
N PRO A 191 13.10 2.18 3.93
CA PRO A 191 13.41 3.62 3.78
C PRO A 191 14.09 4.20 5.03
N ALA A 192 15.00 5.16 4.86
CA ALA A 192 15.95 5.59 5.90
C ALA A 192 15.94 7.11 6.14
N HIS A 193 15.42 7.89 5.20
CA HIS A 193 15.56 9.34 5.19
C HIS A 193 14.25 10.09 5.47
N GLY A 194 13.16 9.37 5.72
CA GLY A 194 11.85 9.97 5.94
C GLY A 194 11.27 10.63 4.68
N GLN A 195 11.84 10.33 3.51
CA GLN A 195 11.49 10.99 2.26
C GLN A 195 10.34 10.28 1.53
N ILE A 196 9.73 10.97 0.56
CA ILE A 196 8.49 10.51 -0.09
C ILE A 196 8.67 9.98 -1.51
N TYR A 197 9.81 10.23 -2.16
CA TYR A 197 10.03 9.74 -3.52
C TYR A 197 10.80 8.45 -3.52
N LEU A 198 10.34 7.50 -4.35
CA LEU A 198 11.01 6.23 -4.55
C LEU A 198 12.09 6.35 -5.62
N ILE A 199 13.29 5.89 -5.28
CA ILE A 199 14.45 5.84 -6.17
C ILE A 199 14.92 4.39 -6.27
N SER A 200 15.12 3.92 -7.49
CA SER A 200 15.79 2.64 -7.75
C SER A 200 17.27 2.88 -7.97
N ARG A 201 18.12 2.12 -7.29
CA ARG A 201 19.58 2.16 -7.40
C ARG A 201 20.10 0.81 -7.85
N LEU A 202 21.01 0.84 -8.82
CA LEU A 202 21.81 -0.32 -9.22
C LEU A 202 23.30 -0.06 -8.97
N ASP A 203 23.93 -0.93 -8.21
CA ASP A 203 25.39 -1.00 -8.07
C ASP A 203 25.97 -1.80 -9.25
N ILE A 204 26.61 -1.12 -10.18
CA ILE A 204 27.10 -1.75 -11.42
C ILE A 204 28.45 -2.47 -11.23
N THR A 205 29.09 -2.32 -10.06
CA THR A 205 30.36 -3.01 -9.78
C THR A 205 30.17 -4.51 -9.54
N LYS A 206 28.94 -4.91 -9.21
CA LYS A 206 28.54 -6.30 -8.97
C LYS A 206 27.91 -6.88 -10.23
N LYS A 207 28.57 -7.90 -10.82
CA LYS A 207 28.15 -8.53 -12.09
C LYS A 207 26.68 -8.98 -12.15
N GLU A 208 26.11 -9.36 -11.01
CA GLU A 208 24.72 -9.86 -10.90
C GLU A 208 23.86 -9.02 -9.95
N ALA A 209 24.24 -7.76 -9.70
CA ALA A 209 23.42 -6.91 -8.83
C ALA A 209 22.02 -6.72 -9.40
N LYS A 210 21.06 -6.80 -8.49
CA LYS A 210 19.68 -6.35 -8.68
C LYS A 210 19.55 -4.94 -8.13
N ALA A 211 18.63 -4.17 -8.70
CA ALA A 211 18.35 -2.86 -8.17
C ALA A 211 17.71 -2.96 -6.78
N ALA A 212 17.90 -1.95 -5.96
CA ALA A 212 17.23 -1.82 -4.67
C ALA A 212 16.57 -0.45 -4.55
N TRP A 213 15.54 -0.36 -3.73
CA TRP A 213 14.80 0.88 -3.47
C TRP A 213 15.43 1.69 -2.35
N TYR A 214 15.35 3.00 -2.53
CA TYR A 214 15.81 4.07 -1.64
C TYR A 214 14.75 5.16 -1.63
N ASP A 215 14.64 5.88 -0.52
CA ASP A 215 13.80 7.06 -0.41
C ASP A 215 14.69 8.29 -0.58
N GLY A 216 14.16 9.31 -1.25
CA GLY A 216 14.87 10.56 -1.45
C GLY A 216 13.92 11.73 -1.68
N ASP A 217 14.46 12.94 -1.60
CA ASP A 217 13.79 14.15 -2.03
C ASP A 217 13.59 14.12 -3.55
N SER A 218 12.63 14.92 -4.02
CA SER A 218 12.41 15.25 -5.42
C SER A 218 13.66 15.74 -6.13
N TYR A 219 14.52 16.52 -5.46
CA TYR A 219 15.74 17.08 -6.02
C TYR A 219 16.95 16.21 -5.69
N ALA A 220 17.56 15.58 -6.70
CA ALA A 220 18.67 14.66 -6.47
C ALA A 220 19.89 15.32 -5.81
N ARG A 221 20.08 16.64 -6.00
CA ARG A 221 21.20 17.39 -5.42
C ARG A 221 21.19 17.41 -3.88
N ILE A 222 20.04 17.24 -3.25
CA ILE A 222 19.93 17.24 -1.78
C ILE A 222 19.82 15.84 -1.18
N ASN A 223 19.91 14.80 -2.03
CA ASN A 223 19.93 13.43 -1.56
C ASN A 223 21.37 13.01 -1.23
N PRO A 224 21.68 12.66 0.04
CA PRO A 224 23.05 12.35 0.44
C PRO A 224 23.58 11.08 -0.22
N ASP A 225 22.70 10.09 -0.45
CA ASP A 225 23.09 8.75 -0.91
C ASP A 225 22.92 8.51 -2.41
N THR A 226 22.35 9.49 -3.13
CA THR A 226 22.03 9.36 -4.56
C THR A 226 22.60 10.56 -5.33
N PRO A 227 23.89 10.52 -5.72
CA PRO A 227 24.52 11.62 -6.43
C PRO A 227 23.86 11.87 -7.79
N TYR A 228 23.43 13.12 -8.01
CA TYR A 228 22.67 13.52 -9.19
C TYR A 228 23.35 13.20 -10.54
N ALA A 229 24.68 13.20 -10.60
CA ALA A 229 25.45 12.87 -11.81
C ALA A 229 25.29 11.41 -12.27
N SER A 230 24.87 10.53 -11.35
CA SER A 230 24.67 9.10 -11.58
C SER A 230 23.22 8.74 -11.92
N PHE A 231 22.34 9.72 -12.08
CA PHE A 231 20.95 9.47 -12.47
C PHE A 231 20.82 9.24 -13.97
N GLY A 232 20.18 8.13 -14.33
CA GLY A 232 19.49 7.98 -15.59
C GLY A 232 17.98 8.09 -15.40
N ILE A 233 17.24 7.85 -16.47
CA ILE A 233 15.78 7.80 -16.45
C ILE A 233 15.36 6.46 -17.03
N VAL A 234 14.52 5.72 -16.31
CA VAL A 234 13.87 4.52 -16.82
C VAL A 234 12.37 4.73 -16.90
N CYS A 235 11.82 4.48 -18.08
CA CYS A 235 10.42 4.69 -18.41
C CYS A 235 9.75 3.38 -18.82
N GLY A 236 8.45 3.28 -18.54
CA GLY A 236 7.59 2.18 -18.98
C GLY A 236 6.38 2.70 -19.75
N VAL A 237 6.02 2.00 -20.84
CA VAL A 237 4.75 2.23 -21.55
C VAL A 237 3.73 1.22 -21.06
N GLN A 238 2.66 1.71 -20.45
CA GLN A 238 1.57 0.85 -19.95
C GLN A 238 0.63 0.43 -21.10
N ASP A 239 0.11 -0.79 -21.03
CA ASP A 239 -0.81 -1.37 -22.05
C ASP A 239 -2.23 -1.54 -21.51
N GLY A 240 -2.36 -2.07 -20.29
CA GLY A 240 -3.66 -2.36 -19.67
C GLY A 240 -3.51 -2.99 -18.29
N ILE A 241 -4.60 -3.17 -17.56
CA ILE A 241 -4.59 -3.83 -16.25
C ILE A 241 -4.68 -5.36 -16.44
N SER A 242 -3.81 -6.11 -15.78
CA SER A 242 -3.89 -7.57 -15.65
C SER A 242 -4.88 -7.93 -14.55
N THR A 243 -6.02 -8.51 -14.93
CA THR A 243 -6.97 -9.09 -13.98
C THR A 243 -6.49 -10.48 -13.57
N SER A 244 -5.70 -10.58 -12.49
CA SER A 244 -5.53 -11.86 -11.80
C SER A 244 -6.76 -12.09 -10.93
N THR A 245 -7.84 -12.62 -11.52
CA THR A 245 -8.90 -13.25 -10.72
C THR A 245 -8.30 -14.52 -10.12
N THR A 246 -8.04 -14.54 -8.81
CA THR A 246 -7.68 -15.76 -8.09
C THR A 246 -8.90 -16.68 -8.04
N THR A 247 -9.20 -17.35 -9.15
CA THR A 247 -10.11 -18.50 -9.15
C THR A 247 -9.28 -19.68 -8.66
N MET A 248 -9.58 -20.19 -7.47
CA MET A 248 -9.10 -21.52 -7.08
C MET A 248 -9.71 -22.53 -8.06
N THR A 249 -8.91 -22.98 -9.03
CA THR A 249 -9.36 -23.97 -10.01
C THR A 249 -8.65 -25.28 -9.72
N THR A 250 -9.40 -26.23 -9.16
CA THR A 250 -9.10 -27.66 -9.21
C THR A 250 -8.96 -28.09 -10.67
N THR A 251 -7.87 -28.79 -10.96
CA THR A 251 -7.45 -29.31 -12.26
C THR A 251 -8.58 -29.84 -13.15
N LYS A 252 -8.79 -29.23 -14.33
CA LYS A 252 -9.16 -29.93 -15.58
C LYS A 252 -8.94 -29.05 -16.83
N VAL A 253 -8.18 -29.63 -17.76
CA VAL A 253 -7.95 -29.42 -19.22
C VAL A 253 -8.59 -28.19 -19.90
N PRO A 254 -7.84 -27.43 -20.74
CA PRO A 254 -8.34 -26.21 -21.39
C PRO A 254 -9.27 -26.53 -22.57
N THR A 255 -10.44 -25.88 -22.60
CA THR A 255 -11.28 -25.75 -23.79
C THR A 255 -11.45 -24.25 -24.08
N THR A 256 -11.07 -23.84 -25.28
CA THR A 256 -11.13 -22.44 -25.74
C THR A 256 -12.58 -22.09 -26.08
N THR A 257 -13.18 -21.14 -25.37
CA THR A 257 -14.46 -20.55 -25.76
C THR A 257 -14.43 -19.06 -25.51
N THR A 258 -14.62 -18.28 -26.57
CA THR A 258 -14.73 -16.82 -26.55
C THR A 258 -16.05 -16.44 -25.86
N THR A 259 -16.00 -15.70 -24.77
CA THR A 259 -17.21 -15.17 -24.11
C THR A 259 -16.98 -13.73 -23.65
N LEU A 260 -17.97 -12.88 -23.92
CA LEU A 260 -18.07 -11.46 -23.56
C LEU A 260 -17.79 -11.22 -22.06
N PRO A 261 -17.34 -10.00 -21.66
CA PRO A 261 -16.88 -9.72 -20.30
C PRO A 261 -17.97 -10.02 -19.25
N PRO A 262 -17.64 -10.71 -18.15
CA PRO A 262 -18.64 -11.09 -17.17
C PRO A 262 -19.15 -9.86 -16.41
N LYS A 263 -20.46 -9.74 -16.33
CA LYS A 263 -21.16 -8.82 -15.43
C LYS A 263 -20.73 -9.16 -14.00
N VAL A 264 -20.06 -8.23 -13.33
CA VAL A 264 -19.63 -8.39 -11.93
C VAL A 264 -20.88 -8.52 -11.07
N VAL A 265 -21.20 -9.74 -10.66
CA VAL A 265 -22.24 -10.01 -9.67
C VAL A 265 -21.58 -9.85 -8.30
N VAL A 266 -21.83 -8.73 -7.65
CA VAL A 266 -21.42 -8.52 -6.25
C VAL A 266 -22.23 -9.51 -5.39
N PRO A 267 -21.59 -10.33 -4.55
CA PRO A 267 -22.32 -11.21 -3.63
C PRO A 267 -23.24 -10.37 -2.75
N TRP A 268 -24.52 -10.76 -2.61
CA TRP A 268 -25.54 -10.02 -1.86
C TRP A 268 -25.07 -9.61 -0.45
N ALA A 269 -24.31 -10.47 0.23
CA ALA A 269 -23.76 -10.20 1.56
C ALA A 269 -22.77 -9.03 1.60
N GLN A 270 -22.11 -8.73 0.47
CA GLN A 270 -21.15 -7.64 0.33
C GLN A 270 -21.85 -6.32 0.00
N GLU A 271 -22.95 -6.36 -0.78
CA GLU A 271 -23.80 -5.20 -1.06
C GLU A 271 -24.66 -4.81 0.16
N HIS A 272 -25.10 -5.80 0.95
CA HIS A 272 -26.01 -5.63 2.09
C HIS A 272 -25.37 -5.92 3.45
N TRP A 273 -24.06 -5.68 3.60
CA TRP A 273 -23.33 -5.95 4.84
C TRP A 273 -23.93 -5.23 6.07
N TYR A 274 -24.54 -4.06 5.86
CA TYR A 274 -25.25 -3.29 6.89
C TYR A 274 -26.51 -4.01 7.43
N VAL A 275 -27.16 -4.86 6.63
CA VAL A 275 -28.32 -5.66 7.07
C VAL A 275 -27.87 -6.72 8.07
N ILE A 276 -26.75 -7.38 7.80
CA ILE A 276 -26.14 -8.36 8.72
C ILE A 276 -25.76 -7.66 10.03
N LEU A 277 -25.20 -6.46 9.93
CA LEU A 277 -24.80 -5.66 11.08
C LEU A 277 -26.02 -5.23 11.93
N LEU A 278 -27.12 -4.82 11.30
CA LEU A 278 -28.38 -4.49 11.98
C LEU A 278 -29.02 -5.71 12.66
N VAL A 279 -29.04 -6.87 12.00
CA VAL A 279 -29.60 -8.11 12.56
C VAL A 279 -28.83 -8.58 13.81
N VAL A 280 -27.53 -8.30 13.90
CA VAL A 280 -26.72 -8.64 15.07
C VAL A 280 -26.82 -7.58 16.18
N LEU A 281 -26.78 -6.29 15.84
CA LEU A 281 -26.77 -5.21 16.83
C LEU A 281 -28.13 -4.95 17.49
N LEU A 282 -29.24 -5.05 16.76
CA LEU A 282 -30.57 -4.81 17.30
C LEU A 282 -30.96 -5.75 18.47
N PRO A 283 -30.78 -7.09 18.37
CA PRO A 283 -31.07 -7.97 19.51
C PRO A 283 -30.08 -7.77 20.66
N LEU A 284 -28.83 -7.37 20.38
CA LEU A 284 -27.84 -7.06 21.41
C LEU A 284 -28.25 -5.80 22.21
N ILE A 285 -28.66 -4.74 21.53
CA ILE A 285 -29.17 -3.50 22.14
C ILE A 285 -30.45 -3.78 22.94
N ALA A 286 -31.37 -4.57 22.38
CA ALA A 286 -32.60 -4.96 23.06
C ALA A 286 -32.29 -5.75 24.35
N ALA A 287 -31.35 -6.71 24.30
CA ALA A 287 -30.94 -7.48 25.47
C ALA A 287 -30.29 -6.60 26.55
N ILE A 288 -29.43 -5.64 26.15
CA ILE A 288 -28.81 -4.68 27.09
C ILE A 288 -29.87 -3.79 27.72
N ALA A 289 -30.82 -3.26 26.95
CA ALA A 289 -31.92 -2.45 27.47
C ALA A 289 -32.78 -3.23 28.46
N LEU A 290 -33.09 -4.50 28.17
CA LEU A 290 -33.86 -5.39 29.04
C LEU A 290 -33.11 -5.67 30.36
N ILE A 291 -31.80 -5.89 30.30
CA ILE A 291 -30.95 -6.06 31.49
C ILE A 291 -30.92 -4.78 32.33
N VAL A 292 -30.76 -3.61 31.71
CA VAL A 292 -30.77 -2.31 32.41
C VAL A 292 -32.11 -2.07 33.08
N VAL A 293 -33.23 -2.31 32.39
CA VAL A 293 -34.58 -2.15 32.96
C VAL A 293 -34.80 -3.11 34.13
N ILE A 294 -34.41 -4.38 34.00
CA ILE A 294 -34.51 -5.36 35.10
C ILE A 294 -33.66 -4.92 36.29
N CYS A 295 -32.41 -4.50 36.08
CA CYS A 295 -31.54 -4.02 37.15
C CYS A 295 -32.07 -2.74 37.82
N CYS A 296 -32.57 -1.77 37.05
CA CYS A 296 -33.14 -0.53 37.59
C CYS A 296 -34.47 -0.76 38.34
N CYS A 297 -35.31 -1.69 37.89
CA CYS A 297 -36.57 -2.03 38.55
C CYS A 297 -36.40 -2.95 39.77
N CYS A 298 -35.39 -3.83 39.79
CA CYS A 298 -35.09 -4.71 40.91
C CYS A 298 -34.21 -4.06 42.00
N CYS A 299 -33.59 -2.91 41.75
CA CYS A 299 -32.87 -2.12 42.77
C CYS A 299 -33.74 -1.04 43.45
N ARG A 300 -35.05 -1.00 43.17
CA ARG A 300 -36.01 -0.02 43.71
C ARG A 300 -37.14 -0.65 44.53
N ALA A 301 -36.98 -1.90 44.95
CA ALA A 301 -37.86 -2.61 45.89
C ALA A 301 -37.09 -3.01 47.15
#